data_AF-A0A438MHK2-F1
#
_entry.id   AF-A0A438MHK2-F1
#
_cell.length_a   1.000
_cell.length_b   1.000
_cell.length_c   1.000
_cell.angle_alpha   90.00
_cell.angle_beta   90.00
_cell.angle_gamma   90.00
#
_symmetry.space_group_name_H-M   'P 1'
#
loop_
_entity.id
_entity.type
_entity.pdbx_description
1 polymer ?
#
loop_
_entity_poly.entity_id
_entity_poly.type
_entity_poly.pdbx_seq_one_letter_code
_entity_poly.pdbx_strand_id
1 'polypeptide(L)'
;MSYSPKLAAALSGATLRQLAHWRKASASRGAVLVPEISHTRPILYSFRDVVALRTCVKLRNDTSLQKIRRALDTLRDGLQEREHLSAYRLVADGSTIYLVEPGQAIDLVRRKANVVIHELVDVLRPFYRDGRHIPDLLRPRDHVTVDPAVRGGIPVIEGTRVPYDEVAALLRDGIPAERISDYFPSVTPSAALDAKDFADYVDSYEPPKEPREAAAG
;
A
#
# COMPACT_ATOMS: atom_id res chain seq x y z
N MET A 1 4.39 6.49 13.58
CA MET A 1 4.32 5.08 13.13
C MET A 1 4.26 5.05 11.61
N SER A 2 4.75 3.98 10.99
CA SER A 2 5.07 3.96 9.57
C SER A 2 5.05 2.54 9.00
N TYR A 3 4.90 2.42 7.69
CA TYR A 3 4.80 1.15 6.99
C TYR A 3 6.20 0.69 6.56
N SER A 4 6.55 -0.54 6.91
CA SER A 4 7.72 -1.22 6.36
C SER A 4 7.56 -1.47 4.86
N PRO A 5 8.63 -1.70 4.08
CA PRO A 5 8.51 -1.99 2.66
C PRO A 5 7.65 -3.23 2.37
N LYS A 6 7.70 -4.25 3.24
CA LYS A 6 6.87 -5.45 3.15
C LYS A 6 5.38 -5.14 3.37
N LEU A 7 5.05 -4.40 4.42
CA LEU A 7 3.65 -4.03 4.70
C LEU A 7 3.09 -3.08 3.62
N ALA A 8 3.88 -2.10 3.17
CA ALA A 8 3.50 -1.21 2.08
C ALA A 8 3.28 -1.97 0.76
N ALA A 9 4.10 -2.98 0.47
CA ALA A 9 3.92 -3.89 -0.67
C ALA A 9 2.60 -4.68 -0.55
N ALA A 10 2.36 -5.30 0.61
CA ALA A 10 1.18 -6.10 0.88
C ALA A 10 -0.15 -5.32 0.80
N LEU A 11 -0.17 -4.08 1.29
CA LEU A 11 -1.36 -3.22 1.29
C LEU A 11 -1.56 -2.40 0.01
N SER A 12 -0.52 -2.22 -0.83
CA SER A 12 -0.67 -1.55 -2.13
C SER A 12 -0.84 -2.49 -3.32
N GLY A 13 -0.43 -3.76 -3.17
CA GLY A 13 -0.33 -4.72 -4.27
C GLY A 13 0.94 -4.60 -5.11
N ALA A 14 1.87 -3.69 -4.75
CA ALA A 14 3.18 -3.60 -5.39
C ALA A 14 4.13 -4.68 -4.87
N THR A 15 5.03 -5.18 -5.71
CA THR A 15 6.16 -6.02 -5.27
C THR A 15 7.26 -5.19 -4.60
N LEU A 16 8.06 -5.79 -3.72
CA LEU A 16 9.26 -5.15 -3.14
C LEU A 16 10.22 -4.60 -4.21
N ARG A 17 10.32 -5.28 -5.37
CA ARG A 17 11.12 -4.83 -6.52
C ARG A 17 10.51 -3.60 -7.20
N GLN A 18 9.19 -3.53 -7.35
CA GLN A 18 8.51 -2.32 -7.83
C GLN A 18 8.74 -1.16 -6.86
N LEU A 19 8.53 -1.34 -5.55
CA LEU A 19 8.82 -0.29 -4.55
C LEU A 19 10.27 0.21 -4.64
N ALA A 20 11.23 -0.70 -4.80
CA ALA A 20 12.66 -0.36 -4.94
C ALA A 20 13.01 0.34 -6.27
N HIS A 21 12.24 0.12 -7.33
CA HIS A 21 12.38 0.81 -8.61
C HIS A 21 11.65 2.16 -8.62
N TRP A 22 10.46 2.24 -8.00
CA TRP A 22 9.57 3.39 -8.01
C TRP A 22 10.09 4.56 -7.19
N ARG A 23 10.85 4.29 -6.11
CA ARG A 23 11.54 5.32 -5.32
C ARG A 23 12.80 5.92 -5.95
N LYS A 24 13.28 5.37 -7.08
CA LYS A 24 14.48 5.87 -7.75
C LYS A 24 14.12 6.84 -8.87
N ALA A 25 14.58 8.08 -8.74
CA ALA A 25 14.73 8.99 -9.87
C ALA A 25 15.95 8.59 -10.73
N SER A 26 15.99 9.09 -11.96
CA SER A 26 17.12 9.00 -12.89
C SER A 26 17.22 10.33 -13.65
N ALA A 27 18.36 10.61 -14.28
CA ALA A 27 18.62 11.86 -15.02
C ALA A 27 17.56 12.20 -16.10
N SER A 28 16.79 11.21 -16.56
CA SER A 28 15.72 11.38 -17.56
C SER A 28 14.30 11.09 -17.06
N ARG A 29 14.10 10.73 -15.77
CA ARG A 29 12.80 10.30 -15.21
C ARG A 29 12.68 10.57 -13.71
N GLY A 30 11.60 11.20 -13.30
CA GLY A 30 11.23 11.33 -11.88
C GLY A 30 11.01 9.97 -11.19
N ALA A 31 11.15 9.97 -9.86
CA ALA A 31 10.64 8.89 -9.04
C ALA A 31 9.11 8.84 -9.15
N VAL A 32 8.52 7.64 -9.14
CA VAL A 32 7.06 7.48 -9.10
C VAL A 32 6.55 8.00 -7.75
N LEU A 33 7.17 7.55 -6.67
CA LEU A 33 6.89 7.98 -5.30
C LEU A 33 8.18 7.96 -4.48
N VAL A 34 8.48 9.07 -3.80
CA VAL A 34 9.55 9.15 -2.77
C VAL A 34 8.85 9.01 -1.42
N PRO A 35 9.27 8.07 -0.53
CA PRO A 35 8.59 7.87 0.75
C PRO A 35 8.63 9.13 1.63
N GLU A 36 7.49 9.50 2.23
CA GLU A 36 7.36 10.68 3.08
C GLU A 36 8.13 10.53 4.41
N ILE A 37 8.17 9.33 4.99
CA ILE A 37 8.74 9.10 6.34
C ILE A 37 10.25 8.88 6.31
N SER A 38 10.74 7.96 5.46
CA SER A 38 12.18 7.74 5.28
C SER A 38 12.51 7.15 3.92
N HIS A 39 13.29 7.90 3.14
CA HIS A 39 13.79 7.49 1.82
C HIS A 39 15.24 6.97 1.86
N THR A 40 15.93 7.08 2.99
CA THR A 40 17.21 6.42 3.31
C THR A 40 16.96 5.16 4.16
N ARG A 41 17.98 4.35 4.46
CA ARG A 41 17.76 3.12 5.27
C ARG A 41 17.61 3.48 6.76
N PRO A 42 16.59 2.96 7.48
CA PRO A 42 15.51 2.08 7.02
C PRO A 42 14.46 2.83 6.18
N ILE A 43 14.03 2.22 5.07
CA ILE A 43 13.01 2.80 4.18
C ILE A 43 11.63 2.65 4.85
N LEU A 44 10.91 3.76 5.01
CA LEU A 44 9.62 3.81 5.71
C LEU A 44 8.63 4.67 4.93
N TYR A 45 7.40 4.17 4.80
CA TYR A 45 6.31 4.81 4.07
C TYR A 45 5.24 5.34 5.04
N SER A 46 4.47 6.35 4.63
CA SER A 46 3.25 6.82 5.31
C SER A 46 2.00 6.08 4.82
N PHE A 47 0.83 6.33 5.43
CA PHE A 47 -0.44 5.85 4.86
C PHE A 47 -0.73 6.47 3.49
N ARG A 48 -0.41 7.76 3.33
CA ARG A 48 -0.57 8.49 2.07
C ARG A 48 0.27 7.83 0.98
N ASP A 49 1.51 7.45 1.30
CA ASP A 49 2.37 6.69 0.39
C ASP A 49 1.70 5.37 -0.04
N VAL A 50 1.11 4.61 0.88
CA VAL A 50 0.44 3.34 0.57
C VAL A 50 -0.76 3.56 -0.36
N VAL A 51 -1.59 4.58 -0.13
CA VAL A 51 -2.69 4.96 -1.03
C VAL A 51 -2.17 5.31 -2.43
N ALA A 52 -1.13 6.14 -2.52
CA ALA A 52 -0.53 6.56 -3.78
C ALA A 52 0.12 5.39 -4.55
N LEU A 53 0.78 4.47 -3.85
CA LEU A 53 1.30 3.22 -4.40
C LEU A 53 0.15 2.34 -4.93
N ARG A 54 -0.94 2.20 -4.17
CA ARG A 54 -2.12 1.41 -4.54
C ARG A 54 -2.81 1.98 -5.79
N THR A 55 -2.95 3.30 -5.90
CA THR A 55 -3.39 4.00 -7.12
C THR A 55 -2.50 3.64 -8.31
N CYS A 56 -1.17 3.71 -8.15
CA CYS A 56 -0.23 3.35 -9.22
C CYS A 56 -0.32 1.86 -9.62
N VAL A 57 -0.59 0.95 -8.68
CA VAL A 57 -0.79 -0.48 -8.95
C VAL A 57 -2.10 -0.73 -9.70
N LYS A 58 -3.21 -0.07 -9.33
CA LYS A 58 -4.47 -0.16 -10.10
C LYS A 58 -4.31 0.38 -11.52
N LEU A 59 -3.76 1.59 -11.70
CA LEU A 59 -3.45 2.13 -13.02
C LEU A 59 -2.56 1.19 -13.85
N ARG A 60 -1.67 0.43 -13.21
CA ARG A 60 -0.80 -0.55 -13.89
C ARG A 60 -1.53 -1.77 -14.46
N ASN A 61 -2.82 -1.96 -14.18
CA ASN A 61 -3.68 -2.95 -14.86
C ASN A 61 -3.95 -2.51 -16.30
N ASP A 62 -4.34 -1.25 -16.50
CA ASP A 62 -4.84 -0.74 -17.78
C ASP A 62 -3.77 0.02 -18.58
N THR A 63 -2.71 0.51 -17.92
CA THR A 63 -1.74 1.40 -18.57
C THR A 63 -0.27 1.12 -18.18
N SER A 64 0.66 1.65 -18.99
CA SER A 64 2.09 1.37 -18.86
C SER A 64 2.76 2.27 -17.81
N LEU A 65 3.84 1.80 -17.18
CA LEU A 65 4.60 2.62 -16.22
C LEU A 65 5.19 3.90 -16.86
N GLN A 66 5.42 3.90 -18.17
CA GLN A 66 5.89 5.09 -18.88
C GLN A 66 4.77 6.14 -19.02
N LYS A 67 3.52 5.71 -19.31
CA LYS A 67 2.35 6.60 -19.29
C LYS A 67 2.11 7.16 -17.87
N ILE A 68 2.19 6.31 -16.85
CA ILE A 68 2.06 6.73 -15.43
C ILE A 68 3.11 7.78 -15.07
N ARG A 69 4.39 7.53 -15.35
CA ARG A 69 5.46 8.53 -15.10
C ARG A 69 5.17 9.86 -15.77
N ARG A 70 4.84 9.86 -17.07
CA ARG A 70 4.51 11.08 -17.83
C ARG A 70 3.31 11.85 -17.26
N ALA A 71 2.32 11.15 -16.71
CA ALA A 71 1.19 11.78 -16.02
C ALA A 71 1.61 12.41 -14.68
N LEU A 72 2.44 11.72 -13.89
CA LEU A 72 2.99 12.25 -12.63
C LEU A 72 3.92 13.45 -12.85
N ASP A 73 4.76 13.40 -13.88
CA ASP A 73 5.63 14.52 -14.27
C ASP A 73 4.76 15.71 -14.76
N THR A 74 3.64 15.45 -15.44
CA THR A 74 2.70 16.52 -15.86
C THR A 74 1.93 17.15 -14.70
N LEU A 75 1.56 16.38 -13.66
CA LEU A 75 1.00 16.95 -12.42
C LEU A 75 2.01 17.92 -11.77
N ARG A 76 3.22 17.43 -11.48
CA ARG A 76 4.26 18.16 -10.75
C ARG A 76 4.75 19.40 -11.50
N ASP A 77 5.14 19.24 -12.76
CA ASP A 77 5.85 20.27 -13.52
C ASP A 77 4.90 21.09 -14.40
N GLY A 78 3.84 20.45 -14.91
CA GLY A 78 2.92 21.03 -15.89
C GLY A 78 1.75 21.80 -15.26
N LEU A 79 1.19 21.28 -14.17
CA LEU A 79 0.10 21.91 -13.42
C LEU A 79 0.60 22.62 -12.14
N GLN A 80 1.89 22.48 -11.81
CA GLN A 80 2.51 22.99 -10.57
C GLN A 80 1.90 22.41 -9.28
N GLU A 81 1.24 21.27 -9.38
CA GLU A 81 0.52 20.62 -8.28
C GLU A 81 1.51 20.04 -7.25
N ARG A 82 1.45 20.56 -6.02
CA ARG A 82 2.44 20.27 -4.95
C ARG A 82 1.92 19.37 -3.83
N GLU A 83 0.64 19.02 -3.83
CA GLU A 83 0.11 18.06 -2.86
C GLU A 83 0.66 16.64 -3.11
N HIS A 84 0.57 15.81 -2.08
CA HIS A 84 0.96 14.40 -2.16
C HIS A 84 0.06 13.63 -3.13
N LEU A 85 0.60 12.62 -3.82
CA LEU A 85 -0.11 11.87 -4.86
C LEU A 85 -1.44 11.24 -4.41
N SER A 86 -1.60 10.97 -3.11
CA SER A 86 -2.84 10.45 -2.51
C SER A 86 -4.01 11.44 -2.47
N ALA A 87 -3.77 12.73 -2.71
CA ALA A 87 -4.83 13.75 -2.74
C ALA A 87 -5.58 13.76 -4.09
N TYR A 88 -4.92 13.32 -5.16
CA TYR A 88 -5.49 13.35 -6.51
C TYR A 88 -6.24 12.07 -6.87
N ARG A 89 -7.34 12.22 -7.61
CA ARG A 89 -8.11 11.12 -8.20
C ARG A 89 -7.59 10.85 -9.61
N LEU A 90 -6.90 9.72 -9.79
CA LEU A 90 -6.35 9.33 -11.09
C LEU A 90 -7.08 8.11 -11.66
N VAL A 91 -7.51 8.18 -12.92
CA VAL A 91 -8.20 7.07 -13.63
C VAL A 91 -7.55 6.84 -15.00
N ALA A 92 -7.51 5.60 -15.46
CA ALA A 92 -7.05 5.24 -16.81
C ALA A 92 -8.18 4.61 -17.63
N ASP A 93 -8.17 4.84 -18.95
CA ASP A 93 -9.07 4.22 -19.95
C ASP A 93 -8.29 3.30 -20.92
N GLY A 94 -7.07 2.90 -20.53
CA GLY A 94 -6.07 2.23 -21.37
C GLY A 94 -5.38 3.13 -22.41
N SER A 95 -6.09 4.13 -22.94
CA SER A 95 -5.59 5.09 -23.92
C SER A 95 -4.70 6.16 -23.28
N THR A 96 -5.08 6.66 -22.10
CA THR A 96 -4.45 7.75 -21.35
C THR A 96 -4.65 7.62 -19.83
N ILE A 97 -4.32 8.67 -19.07
CA ILE A 97 -4.58 8.82 -17.62
C ILE A 97 -5.17 10.21 -17.40
N TYR A 98 -6.23 10.29 -16.62
CA TYR A 98 -6.92 11.54 -16.27
C TYR A 98 -6.72 11.87 -14.79
N LEU A 99 -6.49 13.15 -14.48
CA LEU A 99 -6.82 13.74 -13.19
C LEU A 99 -8.32 14.04 -13.18
N VAL A 100 -9.03 13.67 -12.12
CA VAL A 100 -10.46 13.95 -11.96
C VAL A 100 -10.69 14.89 -10.78
N GLU A 101 -11.46 15.94 -11.03
CA GLU A 101 -11.85 16.97 -10.07
C GLU A 101 -13.39 17.11 -10.07
N PRO A 102 -13.98 17.84 -9.10
CA PRO A 102 -15.42 18.11 -9.12
C PRO A 102 -15.85 18.79 -10.43
N GLY A 103 -16.58 18.06 -11.28
CA GLY A 103 -17.14 18.55 -12.54
C GLY A 103 -16.21 18.51 -13.76
N GLN A 104 -14.93 18.13 -13.63
CA GLN A 104 -14.00 18.06 -14.77
C GLN A 104 -12.98 16.92 -14.68
N ALA A 105 -12.41 16.54 -15.83
CA ALA A 105 -11.22 15.70 -15.87
C ALA A 105 -10.21 16.18 -16.93
N ILE A 106 -8.94 16.05 -16.60
CA ILE A 106 -7.78 16.58 -17.34
C ILE A 106 -6.91 15.40 -17.78
N ASP A 107 -6.73 15.19 -19.09
CA ASP A 107 -5.81 14.18 -19.64
C ASP A 107 -4.35 14.57 -19.33
N LEU A 108 -3.72 13.83 -18.42
CA LEU A 108 -2.35 14.10 -17.95
C LEU A 108 -1.25 13.63 -18.91
N VAL A 109 -1.58 12.85 -19.95
CA VAL A 109 -0.59 12.34 -20.92
C VAL A 109 -0.58 13.21 -22.19
N ARG A 110 -1.77 13.62 -22.66
CA ARG A 110 -2.00 14.39 -23.89
C ARG A 110 -2.32 15.87 -23.63
N ARG A 111 -2.55 16.28 -22.39
CA ARG A 111 -2.85 17.66 -21.96
C ARG A 111 -4.09 18.26 -22.64
N LYS A 112 -5.22 17.53 -22.58
CA LYS A 112 -6.53 17.98 -23.08
C LYS A 112 -7.61 17.73 -22.02
N ALA A 113 -8.49 18.70 -21.80
CA ALA A 113 -9.65 18.52 -20.93
C ALA A 113 -10.80 17.80 -21.69
N ASN A 114 -11.79 17.32 -20.91
CA ASN A 114 -13.15 16.88 -21.31
C ASN A 114 -13.39 15.36 -21.45
N VAL A 115 -13.48 14.64 -20.32
CA VAL A 115 -14.37 13.47 -20.12
C VAL A 115 -14.87 13.48 -18.66
N VAL A 116 -16.07 13.00 -18.35
CA VAL A 116 -16.59 12.86 -16.96
C VAL A 116 -16.35 11.42 -16.47
N ILE A 117 -15.71 11.22 -15.30
CA ILE A 117 -15.29 9.89 -14.81
C ILE A 117 -15.43 9.71 -13.28
N HIS A 118 -15.80 8.49 -12.84
CA HIS A 118 -15.72 7.95 -11.46
C HIS A 118 -14.72 6.77 -11.40
N GLU A 119 -14.08 6.42 -10.28
CA GLU A 119 -14.28 6.75 -8.84
C GLU A 119 -12.97 7.21 -8.14
N LEU A 120 -13.07 7.64 -6.87
CA LEU A 120 -11.98 7.57 -5.88
C LEU A 120 -12.16 6.37 -4.91
N VAL A 121 -13.41 5.98 -4.61
CA VAL A 121 -13.76 4.93 -3.63
C VAL A 121 -13.17 3.56 -3.99
N ASP A 122 -13.01 3.27 -5.28
CA ASP A 122 -12.51 1.98 -5.74
C ASP A 122 -11.06 1.69 -5.28
N VAL A 123 -10.17 2.68 -5.18
CA VAL A 123 -8.75 2.41 -4.84
C VAL A 123 -8.60 1.72 -3.48
N LEU A 124 -9.43 2.06 -2.49
CA LEU A 124 -9.37 1.49 -1.15
C LEU A 124 -9.89 0.04 -1.11
N ARG A 125 -10.89 -0.29 -1.93
CA ARG A 125 -11.56 -1.60 -1.98
C ARG A 125 -10.63 -2.74 -2.44
N PRO A 126 -10.94 -4.01 -2.12
CA PRO A 126 -10.18 -5.16 -2.61
C PRO A 126 -10.12 -5.22 -4.13
N PHE A 127 -9.04 -5.78 -4.67
CA PHE A 127 -8.90 -6.00 -6.12
C PHE A 127 -7.88 -7.11 -6.41
N TYR A 128 -7.85 -7.61 -7.64
CA TYR A 128 -6.85 -8.59 -8.07
C TYR A 128 -5.72 -7.94 -8.87
N ARG A 129 -4.49 -8.40 -8.64
CA ARG A 129 -3.29 -7.99 -9.37
C ARG A 129 -2.40 -9.21 -9.62
N ASP A 130 -2.14 -9.51 -10.89
CA ASP A 130 -1.26 -10.62 -11.31
C ASP A 130 -1.60 -11.96 -10.62
N GLY A 131 -2.91 -12.26 -10.47
CA GLY A 131 -3.43 -13.46 -9.79
C GLY A 131 -3.51 -13.37 -8.26
N ARG A 132 -2.89 -12.37 -7.62
CA ARG A 132 -2.95 -12.15 -6.17
C ARG A 132 -4.17 -11.28 -5.80
N HIS A 133 -4.91 -11.70 -4.77
CA HIS A 133 -5.96 -10.88 -4.15
C HIS A 133 -5.31 -9.84 -3.23
N ILE A 134 -5.56 -8.56 -3.49
CA ILE A 134 -5.12 -7.43 -2.66
C ILE A 134 -6.30 -7.07 -1.75
N PRO A 135 -6.16 -7.17 -0.42
CA PRO A 135 -7.28 -6.97 0.53
C PRO A 135 -7.73 -5.51 0.58
N ASP A 136 -8.87 -5.22 1.19
CA ASP A 136 -9.32 -3.85 1.47
C ASP A 136 -8.24 -3.10 2.28
N LEU A 137 -8.01 -1.82 1.97
CA LEU A 137 -6.96 -1.05 2.63
C LEU A 137 -7.33 -0.65 4.07
N LEU A 138 -8.61 -0.42 4.36
CA LEU A 138 -9.10 0.02 5.68
C LEU A 138 -9.52 -1.14 6.57
N ARG A 139 -9.97 -2.26 5.99
CA ARG A 139 -10.33 -3.49 6.71
C ARG A 139 -9.74 -4.74 6.04
N PRO A 140 -8.42 -4.96 6.11
CA PRO A 140 -7.77 -6.06 5.40
C PRO A 140 -8.20 -7.48 5.84
N ARG A 141 -8.76 -7.64 7.05
CA ARG A 141 -9.46 -8.83 7.56
C ARG A 141 -10.62 -8.41 8.46
N ASP A 142 -11.52 -9.34 8.75
CA ASP A 142 -12.75 -9.05 9.48
C ASP A 142 -12.49 -8.37 10.83
N HIS A 143 -11.42 -8.73 11.55
CA HIS A 143 -11.05 -8.11 12.83
C HIS A 143 -9.77 -7.24 12.77
N VAL A 144 -9.26 -6.91 11.59
CA VAL A 144 -8.04 -6.09 11.42
C VAL A 144 -8.38 -4.80 10.66
N THR A 145 -8.12 -3.65 11.27
CA THR A 145 -8.45 -2.32 10.72
C THR A 145 -7.23 -1.42 10.56
N VAL A 146 -7.31 -0.50 9.61
CA VAL A 146 -6.31 0.54 9.32
C VAL A 146 -6.99 1.91 9.39
N ASP A 147 -6.58 2.72 10.36
CA ASP A 147 -6.98 4.12 10.50
C ASP A 147 -5.71 4.99 10.64
N PRO A 148 -5.46 5.95 9.74
CA PRO A 148 -4.31 6.86 9.85
C PRO A 148 -4.19 7.59 11.20
N ALA A 149 -5.30 7.87 11.87
CA ALA A 149 -5.32 8.49 13.21
C ALA A 149 -4.93 7.50 14.32
N VAL A 150 -5.07 6.19 14.11
CA VAL A 150 -4.70 5.15 15.07
C VAL A 150 -3.34 4.57 14.69
N ARG A 151 -2.32 4.78 15.54
CA ARG A 151 -0.95 4.25 15.34
C ARG A 151 -0.43 4.54 13.92
N GLY A 152 -0.76 5.70 13.34
CA GLY A 152 -0.31 6.10 12.00
C GLY A 152 -0.82 5.21 10.85
N GLY A 153 -1.90 4.46 11.06
CA GLY A 153 -2.44 3.50 10.10
C GLY A 153 -1.74 2.13 10.08
N ILE A 154 -0.83 1.84 11.03
CA ILE A 154 -0.41 0.44 11.23
C ILE A 154 -1.67 -0.39 11.50
N PRO A 155 -1.87 -1.53 10.82
CA PRO A 155 -3.03 -2.39 11.05
C PRO A 155 -3.10 -2.83 12.51
N VAL A 156 -4.27 -2.70 13.12
CA VAL A 156 -4.53 -3.06 14.52
C VAL A 156 -5.72 -3.99 14.61
N ILE A 157 -5.84 -4.70 15.73
CA ILE A 157 -7.09 -5.39 16.08
C ILE A 157 -8.20 -4.36 16.25
N GLU A 158 -9.35 -4.61 15.61
CA GLU A 158 -10.50 -3.70 15.62
C GLU A 158 -10.90 -3.26 17.03
N GLY A 159 -11.20 -1.97 17.21
CA GLY A 159 -11.55 -1.40 18.51
C GLY A 159 -10.38 -1.21 19.49
N THR A 160 -9.15 -1.60 19.11
CA THR A 160 -7.97 -1.52 19.97
C THR A 160 -6.85 -0.63 19.39
N ARG A 161 -5.70 -0.58 20.07
CA ARG A 161 -4.43 -0.07 19.51
C ARG A 161 -3.35 -1.17 19.40
N VAL A 162 -3.74 -2.43 19.57
CA VAL A 162 -2.87 -3.61 19.55
C VAL A 162 -2.51 -3.94 18.11
N PRO A 163 -1.23 -3.91 17.70
CA PRO A 163 -0.83 -4.25 16.33
C PRO A 163 -1.09 -5.71 15.98
N TYR A 164 -1.47 -5.95 14.73
CA TYR A 164 -1.71 -7.30 14.21
C TYR A 164 -0.47 -8.22 14.32
N ASP A 165 0.73 -7.66 14.15
CA ASP A 165 2.00 -8.38 14.11
C ASP A 165 2.50 -8.77 15.51
N GLU A 166 2.24 -7.95 16.53
CA GLU A 166 2.45 -8.31 17.94
C GLU A 166 1.58 -9.51 18.34
N VAL A 167 0.31 -9.55 17.91
CA VAL A 167 -0.59 -10.70 18.15
C VAL A 167 -0.13 -11.92 17.35
N ALA A 168 0.15 -11.76 16.05
CA ALA A 168 0.61 -12.86 15.20
C ALA A 168 1.92 -13.49 15.70
N ALA A 169 2.81 -12.72 16.31
CA ALA A 169 4.04 -13.21 16.93
C ALA A 169 3.74 -14.21 18.07
N LEU A 170 2.82 -13.89 18.98
CA LEU A 170 2.42 -14.80 20.06
C LEU A 170 1.91 -16.16 19.53
N LEU A 171 1.11 -16.17 18.46
CA LEU A 171 0.63 -17.42 17.86
C LEU A 171 1.75 -18.21 17.17
N ARG A 172 2.77 -17.52 16.63
CA ARG A 172 3.95 -18.16 16.03
C ARG A 172 4.89 -18.74 17.08
N ASP A 173 4.94 -18.12 18.26
CA ASP A 173 5.63 -18.63 19.45
C ASP A 173 4.85 -19.75 20.18
N GLY A 174 3.72 -20.18 19.63
CA GLY A 174 2.95 -21.33 20.12
C GLY A 174 1.88 -21.01 21.17
N ILE A 175 1.59 -19.73 21.43
CA ILE A 175 0.46 -19.34 22.28
C ILE A 175 -0.86 -19.60 21.52
N PRO A 176 -1.76 -20.45 22.03
CA PRO A 176 -3.04 -20.72 21.37
C PRO A 176 -3.95 -19.48 21.40
N ALA A 177 -4.80 -19.32 20.37
CA ALA A 177 -5.63 -18.13 20.17
C ALA A 177 -6.54 -17.82 21.37
N GLU A 178 -7.00 -18.85 22.06
CA GLU A 178 -7.83 -18.81 23.26
C GLU A 178 -7.13 -18.10 24.45
N ARG A 179 -5.80 -18.10 24.46
CA ARG A 179 -4.96 -17.53 25.52
C ARG A 179 -4.37 -16.16 25.18
N ILE A 180 -4.68 -15.60 24.02
CA ILE A 180 -4.19 -14.27 23.63
C ILE A 180 -4.75 -13.18 24.54
N SER A 181 -5.94 -13.39 25.12
CA SER A 181 -6.51 -12.50 26.15
C SER A 181 -5.69 -12.44 27.44
N ASP A 182 -4.84 -13.43 27.75
CA ASP A 182 -3.88 -13.38 28.87
C ASP A 182 -2.86 -12.23 28.69
N TYR A 183 -2.56 -11.87 27.43
CA TYR A 183 -1.57 -10.85 27.05
C TYR A 183 -2.23 -9.54 26.60
N PHE A 184 -3.31 -9.65 25.83
CA PHE A 184 -4.08 -8.54 25.28
C PHE A 184 -5.58 -8.73 25.59
N PRO A 185 -6.08 -8.30 26.75
CA PRO A 185 -7.43 -8.63 27.23
C PRO A 185 -8.60 -8.22 26.32
N SER A 186 -8.38 -7.29 25.39
CA SER A 186 -9.36 -6.84 24.40
C SER A 186 -9.34 -7.63 23.08
N VAL A 187 -8.47 -8.62 22.91
CA VAL A 187 -8.29 -9.38 21.67
C VAL A 187 -8.97 -10.74 21.80
N THR A 188 -9.96 -10.99 20.94
CA THR A 188 -10.68 -12.28 20.88
C THR A 188 -9.85 -13.34 20.14
N PRO A 189 -10.16 -14.64 20.31
CA PRO A 189 -9.50 -15.70 19.55
C PRO A 189 -9.70 -15.58 18.04
N SER A 190 -10.89 -15.13 17.59
CA SER A 190 -11.16 -14.84 16.17
C SER A 190 -10.26 -13.74 15.63
N ALA A 191 -10.12 -12.64 16.39
CA ALA A 191 -9.27 -11.53 16.01
C ALA A 191 -7.78 -11.90 15.97
N ALA A 192 -7.36 -12.78 16.87
CA ALA A 192 -6.01 -13.31 16.90
C ALA A 192 -5.67 -14.19 15.68
N LEU A 193 -6.63 -15.01 15.22
CA LEU A 193 -6.49 -15.81 14.00
C LEU A 193 -6.46 -14.92 12.74
N ASP A 194 -7.32 -13.92 12.63
CA ASP A 194 -7.32 -12.93 11.54
C ASP A 194 -6.00 -12.15 11.47
N ALA A 195 -5.46 -11.74 12.62
CA ALA A 195 -4.18 -11.05 12.71
C ALA A 195 -3.02 -11.93 12.20
N LYS A 196 -3.04 -13.23 12.54
CA LYS A 196 -2.06 -14.19 12.04
C LYS A 196 -2.21 -14.42 10.54
N ASP A 197 -3.42 -14.63 10.02
CA ASP A 197 -3.64 -14.82 8.58
C ASP A 197 -3.20 -13.58 7.78
N PHE A 198 -3.52 -12.38 8.26
CA PHE A 198 -3.03 -11.15 7.65
C PHE A 198 -1.49 -11.03 7.72
N ALA A 199 -0.86 -11.44 8.82
CA ALA A 199 0.59 -11.46 8.93
C ALA A 199 1.25 -12.48 7.98
N ASP A 200 0.67 -13.66 7.81
CA ASP A 200 1.15 -14.68 6.87
C ASP A 200 0.97 -14.19 5.41
N TYR A 201 -0.13 -13.48 5.10
CA TYR A 201 -0.32 -12.78 3.82
C TYR A 201 0.75 -11.69 3.59
N VAL A 202 1.04 -10.86 4.60
CA VAL A 202 2.08 -9.82 4.53
C VAL A 202 3.46 -10.46 4.33
N ASP A 203 3.76 -11.56 5.01
CA ASP A 203 5.02 -12.30 4.87
C ASP A 203 5.20 -12.94 3.47
N SER A 204 4.12 -13.26 2.76
CA SER A 204 4.14 -13.72 1.36
C SER A 204 4.65 -12.69 0.32
N TYR A 205 5.03 -11.48 0.75
CA TYR A 205 5.70 -10.46 -0.06
C TYR A 205 7.22 -10.44 0.07
N GLU A 206 7.78 -11.07 1.10
CA GLU A 206 9.22 -11.37 1.15
C GLU A 206 9.48 -12.72 0.46
N PRO A 207 10.58 -12.86 -0.31
CA PRO A 207 11.02 -14.18 -0.73
C PRO A 207 11.37 -15.01 0.53
N PRO A 208 11.23 -16.34 0.50
CA PRO A 208 11.69 -17.19 1.59
C PRO A 208 13.13 -16.83 1.95
N LYS A 209 13.42 -16.66 3.24
CA LYS A 209 14.81 -16.60 3.68
C LYS A 209 15.41 -17.96 3.35
N GLU A 210 16.41 -17.97 2.46
CA GLU A 210 17.27 -19.14 2.32
C GLU A 210 17.75 -19.52 3.74
N PRO A 211 17.70 -20.80 4.13
CA PRO A 211 18.27 -21.19 5.40
C PRO A 211 19.73 -20.75 5.37
N ARG A 212 20.12 -19.94 6.37
CA ARG A 212 21.54 -19.70 6.61
C ARG A 212 22.15 -21.08 6.83
N GLU A 213 22.92 -21.56 5.87
CA GLU A 213 23.84 -22.66 6.11
C GLU A 213 24.63 -22.27 7.35
N ALA A 214 24.49 -23.09 8.40
CA ALA A 214 25.36 -22.97 9.55
C ALA A 214 26.77 -23.19 9.01
N ALA A 215 27.58 -22.12 9.01
CA ALA A 215 29.00 -22.22 8.70
C ALA A 215 29.63 -23.12 9.77
N ALA A 216 29.68 -24.42 9.48
CA ALA A 216 30.36 -25.40 10.29
C ALA A 216 31.86 -25.09 10.21
N GLY A 217 32.43 -24.67 11.34
CA GLY A 217 33.87 -24.72 11.60
C GLY A 217 34.28 -26.09 12.13
#